data_AF-A0A3D3HIE8-F1
#
_entry.id   AF-A0A3D3HIE8-F1
#
_cell.length_a   1.000
_cell.length_b   1.000
_cell.length_c   1.000
_cell.angle_alpha   90.00
_cell.angle_beta   90.00
_cell.angle_gamma   90.00
#
_symmetry.space_group_name_H-M   'P 1'
#
loop_
_entity.id
_entity.type
_entity.pdbx_description
1 polymer ?
#
loop_
_entity_poly.entity_id
_entity_poly.type
_entity_poly.pdbx_seq_one_letter_code
_entity_poly.pdbx_strand_id
1 'polypeptide(L)'
;MSVEIKQNLSSILKALEEKGMKTTNIAKSMGYTTTSQLHSIVDGDSLVSTKAIINMIENLNVNPTYLFLGKGLMFLTDEDEVEELQKKISELEHNHSEAVKTVFSLYGIIQKLEKRNADLIDLSSAAIKYHKGQQDDKPDSETGNKLMDNLDDIMKKIAPITIDDVKKYFEEEESKEEAKEKEITSSLNK
;
A
#
# COMPACT_ATOMS: atom_id res chain seq x y z
N MET A 1 14.00 -35.43 -7.74
CA MET A 1 14.81 -35.07 -6.55
C MET A 1 14.16 -35.75 -5.35
N SER A 2 14.79 -36.77 -4.76
CA SER A 2 14.32 -37.29 -3.47
C SER A 2 14.82 -36.35 -2.39
N VAL A 3 13.91 -35.65 -1.73
CA VAL A 3 14.27 -34.81 -0.59
C VAL A 3 14.55 -35.77 0.57
N GLU A 4 15.79 -35.77 1.08
CA GLU A 4 16.16 -36.59 2.23
C GLU A 4 15.77 -35.86 3.51
N ILE A 5 14.97 -36.51 4.35
CA ILE A 5 14.54 -36.03 5.68
C ILE A 5 15.74 -35.52 6.49
N LYS A 6 16.93 -36.11 6.29
CA LYS A 6 18.19 -35.68 6.91
C LYS A 6 18.54 -34.22 6.60
N GLN A 7 18.45 -33.81 5.33
CA GLN A 7 18.77 -32.44 4.91
C GLN A 7 17.82 -31.43 5.54
N ASN A 8 16.53 -31.77 5.59
CA ASN A 8 15.51 -30.94 6.24
C ASN A 8 15.78 -30.84 7.74
N LEU A 9 16.10 -31.96 8.39
CA LEU A 9 16.43 -32.01 9.82
C LEU A 9 17.67 -31.15 10.12
N SER A 10 18.76 -31.29 9.37
CA SER A 10 19.96 -30.47 9.56
C SER A 10 19.65 -28.98 9.42
N SER A 11 18.78 -28.61 8.47
CA SER A 11 18.33 -27.23 8.28
C SER A 11 17.51 -26.73 9.47
N ILE A 12 16.60 -27.56 10.00
CA ILE A 12 15.82 -27.27 11.22
C ILE A 12 16.73 -27.07 12.42
N LEU A 13 17.70 -27.97 12.64
CA LEU A 13 18.62 -27.90 13.76
C LEU A 13 19.46 -26.62 13.72
N LYS A 14 19.99 -26.28 12.53
CA LYS A 14 20.75 -25.03 12.34
C LYS A 14 19.89 -23.80 12.64
N ALA A 15 18.65 -23.77 12.17
CA ALA A 15 17.74 -22.66 12.45
C ALA A 15 17.41 -22.54 13.94
N LEU A 16 17.29 -23.66 14.67
CA LEU A 16 17.11 -23.64 16.13
C LEU A 16 18.34 -23.11 16.87
N GLU A 17 19.54 -23.43 16.39
CA GLU A 17 20.79 -22.89 16.93
C GLU A 17 20.93 -21.38 16.65
N GLU A 18 20.55 -20.92 15.45
CA GLU A 18 20.50 -19.49 15.09
C GLU A 18 19.47 -18.71 15.94
N LYS A 19 18.37 -19.36 16.33
CA LYS A 19 17.42 -18.83 17.33
C LYS A 19 17.96 -18.83 18.78
N GLY A 20 19.21 -19.24 19.00
CA GLY A 20 19.90 -19.22 20.29
C GLY A 20 19.72 -20.48 21.14
N MET A 21 19.14 -21.56 20.59
CA MET A 21 18.97 -22.81 21.34
C MET A 21 20.26 -23.63 21.33
N LYS A 22 20.75 -23.97 22.53
CA LYS A 22 21.93 -24.87 22.65
C LYS A 22 21.59 -26.28 22.17
N THR A 23 22.54 -26.93 21.50
CA THR A 23 22.41 -28.32 21.00
C THR A 23 21.93 -29.31 22.08
N THR A 24 22.37 -29.14 23.33
CA THR A 24 21.89 -29.95 24.47
C THR A 24 20.40 -29.80 24.73
N ASN A 25 19.87 -28.57 24.62
CA ASN A 25 18.45 -28.31 24.80
C ASN A 25 17.65 -28.87 23.63
N ILE A 26 18.16 -28.76 22.40
CA ILE A 26 17.52 -29.34 21.21
C ILE A 26 17.40 -30.87 21.38
N ALA A 27 18.50 -31.54 21.73
CA ALA A 27 18.51 -33.00 21.96
C ALA A 27 17.48 -33.41 23.02
N LYS A 28 17.44 -32.67 24.15
CA LYS A 28 16.47 -32.92 25.22
C LYS A 28 15.02 -32.69 24.76
N SER A 29 14.76 -31.62 24.02
CA SER A 29 13.43 -31.30 23.48
C SER A 29 12.95 -32.31 22.46
N MET A 30 13.86 -32.98 21.74
CA MET A 30 13.55 -34.13 20.88
C MET A 30 13.36 -35.44 21.67
N GLY A 31 13.62 -35.46 22.98
CA GLY A 31 13.50 -36.64 23.83
C GLY A 31 14.72 -37.56 23.81
N TYR A 32 15.88 -37.05 23.37
CA TYR A 32 17.16 -37.74 23.52
C TYR A 32 17.76 -37.50 24.90
N THR A 33 18.56 -38.48 25.31
CA THR A 33 19.28 -38.45 26.60
C THR A 33 20.66 -37.83 26.48
N THR A 34 21.25 -37.88 25.28
CA THR A 34 22.60 -37.35 25.01
C THR A 34 22.62 -36.61 23.68
N THR A 35 23.54 -35.66 23.54
CA THR A 35 23.79 -34.96 22.27
C THR A 35 24.41 -35.88 21.22
N SER A 36 25.13 -36.93 21.63
CA SER A 36 25.66 -37.95 20.72
C SER A 36 24.56 -38.64 19.91
N GLN A 37 23.39 -38.91 20.51
CA GLN A 37 22.23 -39.46 19.79
C GLN A 37 21.74 -38.52 18.68
N LEU A 38 21.79 -37.21 18.91
CA LEU A 38 21.44 -36.21 17.92
C LEU A 38 22.49 -36.15 16.80
N HIS A 39 23.78 -36.15 17.15
CA HIS A 39 24.87 -36.14 16.16
C HIS A 39 24.85 -37.38 15.26
N SER A 40 24.66 -38.59 15.82
CA SER A 40 24.55 -39.83 15.01
C SER A 40 23.41 -39.78 13.99
N ILE A 41 22.36 -39.00 14.22
CA ILE A 41 21.26 -38.83 13.26
C ILE A 41 21.63 -37.83 12.17
N VAL A 42 22.29 -36.74 12.55
CA VAL A 42 22.78 -35.71 11.61
C VAL A 42 23.86 -36.28 10.68
N ASP A 43 24.77 -37.07 11.23
CA ASP A 43 25.84 -37.76 10.49
C ASP A 43 25.29 -38.91 9.63
N GLY A 44 24.06 -39.34 9.92
CA GLY A 44 23.32 -40.30 9.11
C GLY A 44 23.52 -41.76 9.49
N ASP A 45 24.20 -42.02 10.61
CA ASP A 45 24.42 -43.34 11.20
C ASP A 45 23.15 -43.94 11.80
N SER A 46 22.17 -43.10 12.16
CA SER A 46 20.91 -43.50 12.78
C SER A 46 19.70 -42.79 12.18
N LEU A 47 18.54 -43.44 12.24
CA LEU A 47 17.26 -42.86 11.81
C LEU A 47 16.61 -42.07 12.95
N VAL A 48 15.85 -41.04 12.58
CA VAL A 48 15.03 -40.28 13.54
C VAL A 48 13.90 -41.16 14.06
N SER A 49 13.80 -41.31 15.38
CA SER A 49 12.70 -42.08 15.99
C SER A 49 11.35 -41.34 15.87
N THR A 50 10.25 -42.06 15.76
CA THR A 50 8.89 -41.48 15.76
C THR A 50 8.63 -40.61 16.99
N LYS A 51 9.15 -41.02 18.16
CA LYS A 51 9.06 -40.23 19.39
C LYS A 51 9.76 -38.88 19.24
N ALA A 52 10.94 -38.86 18.62
CA ALA A 52 11.65 -37.62 18.36
C ALA A 52 10.91 -36.73 17.37
N ILE A 53 10.28 -37.29 16.34
CA ILE A 53 9.45 -36.54 15.39
C ILE A 53 8.27 -35.88 16.09
N ILE A 54 7.53 -36.64 16.92
CA ILE A 54 6.40 -36.10 17.70
C ILE A 54 6.89 -34.95 18.60
N ASN A 55 7.97 -35.18 19.33
CA ASN A 55 8.54 -34.18 20.22
C ASN A 55 9.04 -32.92 19.47
N MET A 56 9.53 -33.05 18.24
CA MET A 56 9.90 -31.89 17.42
C MET A 56 8.67 -31.05 17.05
N ILE A 57 7.55 -31.70 16.74
CA ILE A 57 6.31 -31.01 16.40
C ILE A 57 5.75 -30.30 17.64
N GLU A 58 5.68 -31.00 18.77
CA GLU A 58 5.05 -30.49 20.01
C GLU A 58 5.91 -29.47 20.76
N ASN A 59 7.23 -29.69 20.88
CA ASN A 59 8.08 -28.87 21.75
C ASN A 59 8.90 -27.83 20.99
N LEU A 60 9.11 -28.03 19.69
CA LEU A 60 9.94 -27.16 18.85
C LEU A 60 9.13 -26.50 17.72
N ASN A 61 7.81 -26.69 17.72
CA ASN A 61 6.88 -26.21 16.70
C ASN A 61 7.36 -26.51 15.28
N VAL A 62 7.95 -27.69 15.04
CA VAL A 62 8.45 -28.04 13.70
C VAL A 62 7.27 -28.42 12.81
N ASN A 63 7.22 -27.85 11.60
CA ASN A 63 6.18 -28.19 10.64
C ASN A 63 6.45 -29.58 10.03
N PRO A 64 5.53 -30.56 10.16
CA PRO A 64 5.73 -31.89 9.61
C PRO A 64 5.85 -31.88 8.08
N THR A 65 5.17 -30.97 7.39
CA THR A 65 5.26 -30.81 5.93
C THR A 65 6.68 -30.48 5.51
N TYR A 66 7.33 -29.55 6.23
CA TYR A 66 8.72 -29.21 5.95
C TYR A 66 9.67 -30.35 6.31
N LEU A 67 9.48 -30.99 7.47
CA LEU A 67 10.33 -32.11 7.89
C LEU A 67 10.37 -33.24 6.86
N PHE A 68 9.21 -33.67 6.34
CA PHE A 68 9.11 -34.80 5.43
C PHE A 68 9.29 -34.44 3.95
N LEU A 69 8.82 -33.27 3.53
CA LEU A 69 8.76 -32.90 2.10
C LEU A 69 9.70 -31.76 1.72
N GLY A 70 10.28 -31.05 2.69
CA GLY A 70 11.11 -29.86 2.47
C GLY A 70 10.33 -28.67 1.89
N LYS A 71 9.00 -28.65 2.07
CA LYS A 71 8.11 -27.62 1.51
C LYS A 71 7.35 -26.89 2.61
N GLY A 72 7.04 -25.62 2.36
CA GLY A 72 6.30 -24.76 3.29
C GLY A 72 7.19 -24.15 4.37
N LEU A 73 6.55 -23.61 5.41
CA LEU A 73 7.22 -23.03 6.57
C LEU A 73 7.92 -24.11 7.40
N MET A 74 9.13 -23.81 7.88
CA MET A 74 9.91 -24.74 8.71
C MET A 74 9.32 -24.96 10.09
N PHE A 75 8.71 -23.91 10.66
CA PHE A 75 8.06 -23.94 11.97
C PHE A 75 6.58 -23.60 11.81
N LEU A 76 5.75 -24.17 12.69
CA LEU A 76 4.38 -23.75 12.92
C LEU A 76 4.44 -22.38 13.60
N THR A 77 3.78 -21.39 13.03
CA THR A 77 3.55 -20.09 13.64
C THR A 77 2.24 -20.16 14.42
N ASP A 78 2.21 -19.58 15.63
CA ASP A 78 0.99 -19.48 16.44
C ASP A 78 0.02 -18.41 15.88
N GLU A 79 0.52 -17.55 14.98
CA GLU A 79 -0.28 -16.63 14.16
C GLU A 79 -0.56 -17.30 12.81
N ASP A 80 -1.84 -17.40 12.46
CA ASP A 80 -2.27 -17.84 11.13
C ASP A 80 -1.67 -16.84 10.13
N GLU A 81 -0.82 -17.33 9.22
CA GLU A 81 -0.26 -16.54 8.10
C GLU A 81 -1.36 -15.79 7.32
N VAL A 82 -2.59 -16.32 7.35
CA VAL A 82 -3.80 -15.71 6.83
C VAL A 82 -4.15 -14.40 7.54
N GLU A 83 -4.04 -14.33 8.87
CA GLU A 83 -4.36 -13.15 9.67
C GLU A 83 -3.32 -12.03 9.47
N GLU A 84 -2.03 -12.37 9.41
CA GLU A 84 -0.98 -11.40 9.05
C GLU A 84 -1.18 -10.85 7.63
N LEU A 85 -1.48 -11.72 6.68
CA LEU A 85 -1.75 -11.32 5.30
C LEU A 85 -3.00 -10.45 5.20
N GLN A 86 -4.07 -10.77 5.93
CA GLN A 86 -5.29 -9.95 5.98
C GLN A 86 -5.02 -8.57 6.55
N LYS A 87 -4.25 -8.46 7.63
CA LYS A 87 -3.86 -7.17 8.21
C LYS A 87 -3.05 -6.35 7.23
N LYS A 88 -2.11 -6.97 6.51
CA LYS A 88 -1.28 -6.31 5.51
C LYS A 88 -2.06 -5.86 4.29
N ILE A 89 -3.05 -6.65 3.85
CA ILE A 89 -3.99 -6.26 2.78
C ILE A 89 -4.78 -5.03 3.22
N SER A 90 -5.38 -5.04 4.41
CA SER A 90 -6.15 -3.91 4.93
C SER A 90 -5.31 -2.62 5.01
N GLU A 91 -4.06 -2.73 5.47
CA GLU A 91 -3.14 -1.60 5.53
C GLU A 91 -2.76 -1.08 4.14
N LEU A 92 -2.55 -1.98 3.17
CA LEU A 92 -2.30 -1.60 1.77
C LEU A 92 -3.50 -0.93 1.12
N GLU A 93 -4.71 -1.44 1.35
CA GLU A 93 -5.96 -0.85 0.84
C GLU A 93 -6.17 0.57 1.38
N HIS A 94 -5.93 0.77 2.68
CA HIS A 94 -5.99 2.08 3.31
C HIS A 94 -4.97 3.05 2.68
N ASN A 95 -3.72 2.64 2.56
CA ASN A 95 -2.67 3.45 1.95
C ASN A 95 -2.95 3.77 0.47
N HIS A 96 -3.52 2.82 -0.26
CA HIS A 96 -3.94 3.04 -1.65
C HIS A 96 -5.05 4.08 -1.74
N SER A 97 -6.07 3.99 -0.88
CA SER A 97 -7.16 4.99 -0.82
C SER A 97 -6.63 6.40 -0.57
N GLU A 98 -5.72 6.56 0.40
CA GLU A 98 -5.10 7.86 0.69
C GLU A 98 -4.27 8.36 -0.49
N ALA A 99 -3.46 7.49 -1.13
CA ALA A 99 -2.70 7.87 -2.32
C ALA A 99 -3.62 8.34 -3.46
N VAL A 100 -4.74 7.65 -3.71
CA VAL A 100 -5.73 8.04 -4.72
C VAL A 100 -6.32 9.43 -4.43
N LYS A 101 -6.70 9.71 -3.17
CA LYS A 101 -7.18 11.04 -2.77
C LYS A 101 -6.14 12.13 -3.05
N THR A 102 -4.87 11.87 -2.74
CA THR A 102 -3.81 12.86 -3.01
C THR A 102 -3.65 13.11 -4.51
N VAL A 103 -3.65 12.07 -5.35
CA VAL A 103 -3.56 12.20 -6.81
C VAL A 103 -4.71 13.04 -7.36
N PHE A 104 -5.94 12.81 -6.92
CA PHE A 104 -7.09 13.61 -7.36
C PHE A 104 -7.02 15.05 -6.87
N SER A 105 -6.54 15.29 -5.65
CA SER A 105 -6.34 16.66 -5.14
C SER A 105 -5.30 17.43 -5.97
N LEU A 106 -4.20 16.76 -6.35
CA LEU A 106 -3.14 17.33 -7.19
C LEU A 106 -3.64 17.61 -8.59
N TYR A 107 -4.44 16.70 -9.17
CA TYR A 107 -5.08 16.91 -10.46
C TYR A 107 -5.98 18.17 -10.46
N GLY A 108 -6.76 18.38 -9.40
CA GLY A 108 -7.54 19.61 -9.25
C GLY A 108 -6.68 20.88 -9.15
N ILE A 109 -5.51 20.81 -8.50
CA ILE A 109 -4.56 21.93 -8.45
C ILE A 109 -3.95 22.21 -9.83
N ILE A 110 -3.59 21.17 -10.59
CA ILE A 110 -3.04 21.30 -11.94
C ILE A 110 -4.05 22.01 -12.85
N GLN A 111 -5.32 21.59 -12.85
CA GLN A 111 -6.36 22.25 -13.65
C GLN A 111 -6.51 23.75 -13.29
N LYS A 112 -6.44 24.09 -12.00
CA LYS A 112 -6.45 25.49 -11.56
C LYS A 112 -5.26 26.28 -12.09
N LEU A 113 -4.07 25.68 -12.08
CA LEU A 113 -2.85 26.31 -12.59
C LEU A 113 -2.88 26.46 -14.11
N GLU A 114 -3.38 25.46 -14.84
CA GLU A 114 -3.55 25.52 -16.30
C GLU A 114 -4.50 26.64 -16.70
N LYS A 115 -5.65 26.76 -16.03
CA LYS A 115 -6.59 27.85 -16.27
C LYS A 115 -5.95 29.21 -16.00
N ARG A 116 -5.29 29.37 -14.85
CA ARG A 116 -4.57 30.63 -14.51
C ARG A 116 -3.50 30.96 -15.53
N ASN A 117 -2.80 29.96 -16.06
CA ASN A 117 -1.77 30.17 -17.07
C ASN A 117 -2.37 30.66 -18.38
N ALA A 118 -3.49 30.06 -18.81
CA ALA A 118 -4.25 30.53 -19.98
C ALA A 118 -4.72 31.98 -19.80
N ASP A 119 -5.32 32.31 -18.64
CA ASP A 119 -5.78 33.66 -18.33
C ASP A 119 -4.62 34.68 -18.35
N LEU A 120 -3.43 34.30 -17.85
CA LEU A 120 -2.22 35.13 -17.88
C LEU A 120 -1.69 35.33 -19.31
N ILE A 121 -1.76 34.31 -20.16
CA ILE A 121 -1.39 34.41 -21.58
C ILE A 121 -2.33 35.39 -22.29
N ASP A 122 -3.63 35.33 -22.01
CA ASP A 122 -4.63 36.22 -22.59
C ASP A 122 -4.42 37.67 -22.14
N LEU A 123 -4.19 37.89 -20.84
CA LEU A 123 -3.83 39.19 -20.28
C LEU A 123 -2.55 39.75 -20.88
N SER A 124 -1.51 38.93 -20.99
CA SER A 124 -0.23 39.33 -21.57
C SER A 124 -0.38 39.67 -23.05
N SER A 125 -1.17 38.89 -23.79
CA SER A 125 -1.49 39.14 -25.19
C SER A 125 -2.28 40.44 -25.38
N ALA A 126 -3.24 40.73 -24.49
CA ALA A 126 -3.99 41.98 -24.48
C ALA A 126 -3.09 43.18 -24.16
N ALA A 127 -2.22 43.06 -23.15
CA ALA A 127 -1.27 44.11 -22.78
C ALA A 127 -0.26 44.41 -23.90
N ILE A 128 0.27 43.37 -24.57
CA ILE A 128 1.17 43.53 -25.73
C ILE A 128 0.44 44.22 -26.89
N LYS A 129 -0.78 43.79 -27.22
CA LYS A 129 -1.59 44.43 -28.27
C LYS A 129 -1.87 45.91 -27.96
N TYR A 130 -2.18 46.22 -26.71
CA TYR A 130 -2.39 47.58 -26.25
C TYR A 130 -1.14 48.46 -26.38
N HIS A 131 0.01 47.98 -25.92
CA HIS A 131 1.27 48.72 -26.06
C HIS A 131 1.73 48.88 -27.51
N LYS A 132 1.44 47.89 -28.36
CA LYS A 132 1.73 47.98 -29.80
C LYS A 132 0.77 48.96 -30.50
N GLY A 133 -0.50 48.99 -30.11
CA GLY A 133 -1.48 49.98 -30.59
C GLY A 133 -1.21 51.41 -30.09
N GLN A 134 -0.65 51.58 -28.89
CA GLN A 134 -0.23 52.90 -28.38
C GLN A 134 1.06 53.46 -29.00
N GLN A 135 1.86 52.63 -29.69
CA GLN A 135 3.00 53.14 -30.46
C GLN A 135 2.57 53.78 -31.78
N ASP A 136 1.42 53.38 -32.33
CA ASP A 136 0.91 53.91 -33.60
C ASP A 136 0.00 55.13 -33.42
N ASP A 137 -0.61 55.35 -32.25
CA ASP A 137 -1.43 56.53 -31.98
C ASP A 137 -1.27 57.08 -30.53
N LYS A 138 -0.80 58.33 -30.41
CA LYS A 138 -1.00 59.23 -29.26
C LYS A 138 -1.77 60.47 -29.74
N PRO A 139 -2.56 61.21 -28.93
CA PRO A 139 -3.01 61.04 -27.52
C PRO A 139 -4.58 61.02 -27.44
N ASP A 140 -5.28 60.80 -26.32
CA ASP A 140 -5.56 61.77 -25.24
C ASP A 140 -6.32 61.11 -24.08
N SER A 141 -6.21 61.75 -22.92
CA SER A 141 -6.73 61.34 -21.62
C SER A 141 -8.25 61.44 -21.50
N GLU A 142 -8.95 60.29 -21.47
CA GLU A 142 -10.29 60.15 -20.85
C GLU A 142 -10.68 58.68 -20.57
N THR A 143 -9.92 57.71 -21.09
CA THR A 143 -10.26 56.27 -21.04
C THR A 143 -9.91 55.56 -19.73
N GLY A 144 -9.29 56.25 -18.76
CA GLY A 144 -8.80 55.65 -17.51
C GLY A 144 -9.89 55.15 -16.57
N ASN A 145 -11.05 55.82 -16.51
CA ASN A 145 -12.10 55.48 -15.55
C ASN A 145 -12.99 54.30 -16.00
N LYS A 146 -13.24 54.13 -17.31
CA LYS A 146 -14.05 53.00 -17.83
C LYS A 146 -13.32 51.64 -17.76
N LEU A 147 -12.00 51.65 -17.62
CA LEU A 147 -11.18 50.43 -17.56
C LEU A 147 -11.15 49.82 -16.15
N MET A 148 -11.17 50.64 -15.10
CA MET A 148 -11.23 50.15 -13.71
C MET A 148 -12.59 49.53 -13.39
N ASP A 149 -13.68 50.13 -13.87
CA ASP A 149 -15.04 49.59 -13.65
C ASP A 149 -15.22 48.18 -14.28
N ASN A 150 -14.64 47.93 -15.46
CA ASN A 150 -14.69 46.62 -16.11
C ASN A 150 -13.79 45.57 -15.42
N LEU A 151 -12.68 46.00 -14.82
CA LEU A 151 -11.77 45.09 -14.11
C LEU A 151 -12.40 44.64 -12.78
N ASP A 152 -13.07 45.55 -12.07
CA ASP A 152 -13.78 45.26 -10.83
C ASP A 152 -15.03 44.37 -11.05
N ASP A 153 -15.74 44.54 -12.18
CA ASP A 153 -16.87 43.67 -12.55
C ASP A 153 -16.43 42.24 -12.93
N ILE A 154 -15.24 42.08 -13.51
CA ILE A 154 -14.64 40.77 -13.79
C ILE A 154 -14.18 40.12 -12.47
N MET A 155 -13.53 40.87 -11.58
CA MET A 155 -13.11 40.39 -10.26
C MET A 155 -14.31 39.98 -9.38
N LYS A 156 -15.45 40.70 -9.45
CA LYS A 156 -16.68 40.34 -8.72
C LYS A 156 -17.38 39.08 -9.24
N LYS A 157 -17.26 38.77 -10.53
CA LYS A 157 -17.78 37.51 -11.11
C LYS A 157 -16.91 36.29 -10.80
N ILE A 158 -15.66 36.51 -10.38
CA ILE A 158 -14.77 35.49 -9.86
C ILE A 158 -15.00 35.37 -8.36
N ALA A 159 -16.18 34.87 -7.96
CA ALA A 159 -16.38 34.48 -6.57
C ALA A 159 -15.45 33.29 -6.27
N PRO A 160 -14.66 33.32 -5.17
CA PRO A 160 -13.85 32.18 -4.79
C PRO A 160 -14.78 31.01 -4.47
N ILE A 161 -14.65 29.91 -5.22
CA ILE A 161 -15.31 28.64 -4.88
C ILE A 161 -14.75 28.20 -3.53
N THR A 162 -15.64 28.08 -2.55
CA THR A 162 -15.33 27.83 -1.15
C THR A 162 -15.20 26.34 -0.85
N ILE A 163 -14.64 25.99 0.30
CA ILE A 163 -14.51 24.60 0.74
C ILE A 163 -15.89 23.90 0.83
N ASP A 164 -16.96 24.66 1.08
CA ASP A 164 -18.32 24.14 1.14
C ASP A 164 -18.85 23.72 -0.25
N ASP A 165 -18.44 24.40 -1.32
CA ASP A 165 -18.78 24.02 -2.70
C ASP A 165 -18.10 22.70 -3.10
N VAL A 166 -16.90 22.45 -2.57
CA VAL A 166 -16.16 21.20 -2.78
C VAL A 166 -16.79 20.05 -1.99
N LYS A 167 -17.18 20.27 -0.72
CA LYS A 167 -17.89 19.27 0.09
C LYS A 167 -19.22 18.84 -0.52
N LYS A 168 -19.99 19.79 -1.05
CA LYS A 168 -21.29 19.49 -1.68
C LYS A 168 -21.14 18.61 -2.92
N TYR A 169 -20.03 18.75 -3.66
CA TYR A 169 -19.70 17.88 -4.78
C TYR A 169 -19.39 16.44 -4.34
N PHE A 170 -18.75 16.27 -3.17
CA PHE A 170 -18.49 14.95 -2.59
C PHE A 170 -19.75 14.25 -2.07
N GLU A 171 -20.68 14.97 -1.43
CA GLU A 171 -21.97 14.41 -0.98
C GLU A 171 -22.87 13.97 -2.16
N GLU A 172 -22.80 14.67 -3.30
CA GLU A 172 -23.51 14.31 -4.53
C GLU A 172 -22.87 13.15 -5.32
N GLU A 173 -21.60 12.80 -5.05
CA GLU A 173 -20.92 11.65 -5.65
C GLU A 173 -21.04 10.38 -4.80
N GLU A 174 -20.94 10.47 -3.46
CA GLU A 174 -21.19 9.32 -2.55
C GLU A 174 -22.62 8.78 -2.72
N SER A 175 -23.61 9.67 -2.88
CA SER A 175 -25.00 9.27 -3.14
C SER A 175 -25.22 8.60 -4.50
N LYS A 176 -24.33 8.81 -5.48
CA LYS A 176 -24.34 8.12 -6.78
C LYS A 176 -23.60 6.79 -6.74
N GLU A 177 -22.57 6.65 -5.90
CA GLU A 177 -21.88 5.37 -5.68
C GLU A 177 -22.75 4.39 -4.89
N GLU A 178 -23.44 4.83 -3.82
CA GLU A 178 -24.38 3.97 -3.08
C GLU A 178 -25.56 3.49 -3.96
N ALA A 179 -25.99 4.30 -4.93
CA ALA A 179 -27.03 3.93 -5.88
C ALA A 179 -26.57 2.83 -6.85
N LYS A 180 -25.32 2.89 -7.31
CA LYS A 180 -24.71 1.86 -8.18
C LYS A 180 -24.46 0.56 -7.44
N GLU A 181 -24.06 0.63 -6.17
CA GLU A 181 -23.83 -0.56 -5.35
C GLU A 181 -25.13 -1.34 -5.05
N LYS A 182 -26.24 -0.62 -4.84
CA LYS A 182 -27.59 -1.22 -4.70
C LYS A 182 -28.10 -1.84 -6.01
N GLU A 183 -27.77 -1.26 -7.16
CA GLU A 183 -28.15 -1.79 -8.47
C GLU A 183 -27.41 -3.09 -8.80
N ILE A 184 -26.12 -3.16 -8.46
CA ILE A 184 -25.27 -4.36 -8.63
C ILE A 184 -25.74 -5.49 -7.70
N THR A 185 -26.01 -5.21 -6.43
CA THR A 185 -26.47 -6.23 -5.45
C THR A 185 -27.87 -6.75 -5.76
N SER A 186 -28.75 -5.95 -6.37
CA SER A 186 -30.08 -6.42 -6.84
C SER A 186 -30.02 -7.33 -8.07
N SER A 187 -28.95 -7.22 -8.88
CA SER A 187 -28.75 -7.97 -10.11
C SER A 187 -28.10 -9.34 -9.89
N LEU A 188 -27.49 -9.55 -8.72
CA LEU A 188 -26.86 -10.81 -8.29
C LEU A 188 -27.82 -11.77 -7.56
N ASN A 189 -29.03 -11.32 -7.20
CA ASN A 189 -30.04 -12.09 -6.47
C ASN A 189 -31.26 -12.51 -7.32
N LYS A 190 -31.14 -12.54 -8.65
CA LYS A 190 -32.13 -13.06 -9.60
C LYS A 190 -31.58 -14.27 -10.34
#